data_AF-A0A927HYT1-F1
#
_entry.id   AF-A0A927HYT1-F1
#
_cell.length_a   1.000
_cell.length_b   1.000
_cell.length_c   1.000
_cell.angle_alpha   90.00
_cell.angle_beta   90.00
_cell.angle_gamma   90.00
#
_symmetry.space_group_name_H-M   'P 1'
#
loop_
_entity.id
_entity.type
_entity.pdbx_description
1 polymer ?
#
loop_
_entity_poly.entity_id
_entity_poly.type
_entity_poly.pdbx_seq_one_letter_code
_entity_poly.pdbx_strand_id
1 'polypeptide(L)'
;MQIVRRPTRERALTTVVVLHDLNIATRFSDRIAVKRGGRLICHGGPDVVIRTDMSADVFGVEAALASAPDGSATVTPPRAV
;
A
#
# COMPACT_ATOMS: atom_id res chain seq x y z
N MET A 1 7.56 0.69 -10.09
CA MET A 1 8.31 -0.46 -9.52
C MET A 1 8.37 -1.69 -10.44
N GLN A 2 8.28 -1.55 -11.77
CA GLN A 2 8.24 -2.71 -12.68
C GLN A 2 9.59 -3.47 -12.77
N ILE A 3 10.70 -2.75 -12.67
CA ILE A 3 12.06 -3.33 -12.72
C ILE A 3 12.28 -4.35 -11.59
N VAL A 4 11.69 -4.12 -10.41
CA VAL A 4 11.76 -5.05 -9.27
C VAL A 4 10.68 -6.11 -9.40
N ARG A 5 9.42 -5.71 -9.64
CA ARG A 5 8.27 -6.63 -9.63
C ARG A 5 8.35 -7.72 -10.70
N ARG A 6 8.85 -7.40 -11.89
CA ARG A 6 8.95 -8.36 -13.00
C ARG A 6 9.88 -9.54 -12.64
N PRO A 7 11.16 -9.34 -12.30
CA PRO A 7 12.03 -10.45 -11.91
C PRO A 7 11.57 -11.16 -10.63
N THR A 8 10.91 -10.47 -9.68
CA THR A 8 10.31 -11.13 -8.51
C THR A 8 9.32 -12.22 -8.95
N ARG A 9 8.43 -11.91 -9.89
CA ARG A 9 7.45 -12.89 -10.41
C ARG A 9 8.08 -13.93 -11.33
N GLU A 10 8.91 -13.51 -12.28
CA GLU A 10 9.54 -14.42 -13.26
C GLU A 10 10.46 -15.45 -12.62
N ARG A 11 11.08 -15.11 -11.48
CA ARG A 11 12.05 -15.97 -10.78
C ARG A 11 11.50 -16.56 -9.47
N ALA A 12 10.20 -16.39 -9.20
CA ALA A 12 9.55 -16.85 -7.96
C ALA A 12 10.28 -16.39 -6.68
N LEU A 13 10.74 -15.15 -6.65
CA LEU A 13 11.43 -14.58 -5.49
C LEU A 13 10.42 -13.98 -4.50
N THR A 14 10.82 -13.87 -3.24
CA THR A 14 10.16 -13.00 -2.27
C THR A 14 10.93 -11.68 -2.19
N THR A 15 10.23 -10.56 -2.35
CA THR A 15 10.84 -9.23 -2.27
C THR A 15 10.16 -8.42 -1.18
N VAL A 16 10.97 -7.85 -0.28
CA VAL A 16 10.51 -6.91 0.75
C VAL A 16 11.08 -5.54 0.40
N VAL A 17 10.21 -4.52 0.37
CA VAL A 17 10.58 -3.14 0.07
C VAL A 17 9.96 -2.24 1.12
N VAL A 18 10.71 -1.23 1.57
CA VAL A 18 10.19 -0.16 2.44
C VAL A 18 9.86 1.03 1.56
N LEU A 19 8.61 1.49 1.63
CA LEU A 19 8.08 2.58 0.81
C LEU A 19 7.51 3.67 1.72
N HIS A 20 7.68 4.93 1.31
CA HIS A 20 7.07 6.09 1.98
C HIS A 20 5.68 6.43 1.40
N ASP A 21 5.40 5.96 0.18
CA ASP A 21 4.21 6.32 -0.58
C ASP A 21 3.22 5.16 -0.65
N LEU A 22 2.00 5.42 -0.16
CA LEU A 22 0.93 4.42 -0.08
C LEU A 22 0.35 4.07 -1.46
N ASN A 23 0.36 5.00 -2.42
CA ASN A 23 -0.06 4.71 -3.80
C ASN A 23 0.87 3.70 -4.46
N ILE A 24 2.18 3.89 -4.33
CA ILE A 24 3.17 2.95 -4.86
C ILE A 24 3.05 1.60 -4.14
N ALA A 25 2.89 1.59 -2.82
CA ALA A 25 2.73 0.36 -2.05
C ALA A 25 1.50 -0.44 -2.52
N THR A 26 0.36 0.23 -2.65
CA THR A 26 -0.93 -0.35 -3.06
C THR A 26 -0.91 -0.88 -4.48
N ARG A 27 -0.25 -0.17 -5.39
CA ARG A 27 -0.24 -0.54 -6.81
C ARG A 27 0.70 -1.69 -7.15
N PHE A 28 1.81 -1.84 -6.42
CA PHE A 28 2.89 -2.76 -6.81
C PHE A 28 3.15 -3.91 -5.83
N SER A 29 2.57 -3.87 -4.62
CA SER A 29 2.80 -4.90 -3.61
C SER A 29 1.62 -5.86 -3.55
N ASP A 30 1.90 -7.16 -3.47
CA ASP A 30 0.84 -8.17 -3.25
C ASP A 30 0.37 -8.16 -1.78
N ARG A 31 1.26 -7.75 -0.85
CA ARG A 31 0.97 -7.56 0.57
C ARG A 31 1.67 -6.31 1.10
N ILE A 32 1.05 -5.65 2.07
CA ILE A 32 1.57 -4.45 2.71
C ILE A 32 1.58 -4.65 4.22
N ALA A 33 2.67 -4.24 4.85
CA ALA A 33 2.87 -4.23 6.30
C ALA A 33 3.07 -2.79 6.75
N VAL A 34 2.23 -2.31 7.66
CA VAL A 34 2.28 -0.95 8.19
C VAL A 34 2.83 -0.97 9.60
N LYS A 35 3.88 -0.18 9.85
CA LYS A 35 4.57 -0.10 11.14
C LYS A 35 4.48 1.31 11.72
N ARG A 36 4.15 1.42 13.01
CA ARG A 36 4.16 2.68 13.78
C ARG A 36 4.76 2.42 15.17
N GLY A 37 5.64 3.30 15.62
CA GLY A 37 6.23 3.21 16.97
C GLY A 37 6.91 1.87 17.27
N GLY A 38 7.59 1.27 16.29
CA GLY A 38 8.24 -0.04 16.47
C GLY A 38 7.33 -1.26 16.26
N ARG A 39 6.00 -1.08 16.19
CA ARG A 39 5.02 -2.18 16.13
C ARG A 39 4.34 -2.29 14.77
N LEU A 40 4.05 -3.51 14.35
CA LEU A 40 3.21 -3.77 13.17
C LEU A 40 1.75 -3.51 13.54
N ILE A 41 1.12 -2.56 12.86
CA ILE A 41 -0.27 -2.17 13.11
C ILE A 41 -1.22 -2.91 12.16
N CYS A 42 -0.77 -3.19 10.93
CA CYS A 42 -1.56 -3.91 9.94
C CYS A 42 -0.67 -4.74 9.00
N HIS A 43 -1.17 -5.88 8.55
CA HIS A 43 -0.55 -6.69 7.50
C HIS A 43 -1.62 -7.43 6.68
N GLY A 44 -1.63 -7.21 5.37
CA GLY A 44 -2.65 -7.78 4.50
C GLY A 44 -2.49 -7.34 3.06
N GLY A 45 -3.56 -7.51 2.27
CA GLY A 45 -3.66 -6.91 0.93
C GLY A 45 -3.83 -5.39 1.01
N PRO A 46 -3.78 -4.70 -0.14
CA PRO A 46 -3.96 -3.25 -0.20
C PRO A 46 -5.32 -2.78 0.36
N ASP A 47 -6.36 -3.58 0.19
CA ASP A 47 -7.70 -3.39 0.74
C ASP A 47 -7.73 -3.34 2.27
N VAL A 48 -6.91 -4.16 2.93
CA VAL A 48 -6.82 -4.22 4.40
C VAL A 48 -6.15 -2.97 4.96
N VAL A 49 -5.19 -2.41 4.22
CA VAL A 49 -4.40 -1.26 4.66
C VAL A 49 -5.12 0.08 4.50
N ILE A 50 -6.05 0.19 3.55
CA ILE A 50 -6.71 1.46 3.18
C ILE A 50 -8.06 1.67 3.91
N ARG A 51 -8.34 0.89 4.95
CA ARG A 51 -9.45 1.24 5.83
C ARG A 51 -9.22 2.63 6.44
N THR A 52 -10.26 3.45 6.44
CA THR A 52 -10.20 4.89 6.75
C THR A 52 -9.69 5.19 8.16
N ASP A 53 -9.95 4.27 9.11
CA ASP A 53 -9.40 4.30 10.47
C ASP A 53 -7.86 4.23 10.47
N MET A 54 -7.30 3.32 9.67
CA MET A 54 -5.86 3.09 9.56
C MET A 54 -5.12 4.22 8.84
N SER A 55 -5.70 4.78 7.78
CA SER A 55 -5.04 5.83 7.01
C SER A 55 -4.91 7.12 7.83
N ALA A 56 -5.93 7.46 8.62
CA ALA A 56 -5.90 8.63 9.49
C ALA A 56 -4.87 8.44 10.62
N ASP A 57 -4.88 7.28 11.28
CA ASP A 57 -4.01 7.02 12.43
C ASP A 57 -2.51 6.87 12.09
N VAL A 58 -2.19 6.46 10.86
CA VAL A 58 -0.82 6.19 10.42
C VAL A 58 -0.28 7.30 9.52
N PHE A 59 -1.09 7.79 8.58
CA PHE A 59 -0.66 8.70 7.53
C PHE A 59 -1.24 10.12 7.68
N GLY A 60 -2.11 10.37 8.67
CA GLY A 60 -2.70 11.70 8.90
C GLY A 60 -3.68 12.12 7.79
N VAL A 61 -4.25 11.16 7.06
CA VAL A 61 -5.18 11.42 5.96
C VAL A 61 -6.32 10.43 5.98
N GLU A 62 -7.54 10.88 5.67
CA GLU A 62 -8.58 9.96 5.24
C GLU A 62 -8.20 9.48 3.84
N ALA A 63 -8.05 8.18 3.65
CA ALA A 63 -7.72 7.58 2.35
C ALA A 63 -8.85 6.68 1.88
N ALA A 64 -9.12 6.71 0.57
CA ALA A 64 -10.07 5.83 -0.09
C ALA A 64 -9.38 5.08 -1.23
N LEU A 65 -9.71 3.80 -1.37
CA LEU A 65 -9.27 3.00 -2.51
C LEU A 65 -10.22 3.25 -3.69
N ALA A 66 -9.67 3.65 -4.82
CA ALA A 66 -10.37 3.77 -6.08
C ALA A 66 -9.71 2.89 -7.14
N SER A 67 -10.48 2.41 -8.11
CA SER A 67 -9.94 1.76 -9.30
C SER A 67 -9.59 2.80 -10.34
N ALA A 68 -8.34 2.80 -10.79
CA ALA A 68 -7.91 3.56 -11.95
C ALA A 68 -8.48 2.94 -13.25
N PRO A 69 -8.53 3.69 -14.37
CA PRO A 69 -9.02 3.18 -15.64
C PRO A 69 -8.28 1.95 -16.17
N ASP A 70 -7.02 1.75 -15.76
CA ASP A 70 -6.21 0.59 -16.10
C ASP A 70 -6.43 -0.62 -15.16
N GLY A 71 -7.42 -0.53 -14.27
CA GLY A 71 -7.74 -1.55 -13.27
C GLY A 71 -6.81 -1.56 -12.05
N SER A 72 -5.81 -0.68 -12.00
CA SER A 72 -4.92 -0.61 -10.83
C SER A 72 -5.58 0.13 -9.66
N ALA A 73 -5.21 -0.26 -8.43
CA ALA A 73 -5.65 0.44 -7.25
C ALA A 73 -4.93 1.79 -7.10
N THR A 74 -5.70 2.84 -6.84
CA THR A 74 -5.23 4.19 -6.50
C THR A 74 -5.79 4.58 -5.15
N VAL A 75 -4.97 5.28 -4.38
CA VAL A 75 -5.28 5.82 -3.07
C VAL A 75 -5.45 7.32 -3.23
N THR A 76 -6.67 7.79 -3.01
CA THR A 76 -7.00 9.21 -3.08
C THR A 76 -7.25 9.71 -1.67
N PRO A 77 -6.64 10.84 -1.24
CA PRO A 77 -6.97 11.46 0.03
C PRO A 77 -8.15 12.43 -0.15
N PRO A 78 -9.41 12.04 0.16
CA PRO A 78 -10.54 12.96 0.12
C PRO A 78 -10.40 14.14 1.10
N ARG A 79 -9.67 13.96 2.22
CA ARG A 79 -9.49 14.99 3.24
C ARG A 79 -8.21 14.76 4.07
N ALA A 80 -7.52 15.84 4.43
CA ALA A 80 -6.45 15.82 5.44
C ALA A 80 -7.06 15.89 6.86
N VAL A 81 -6.50 15.15 7.81
CA VAL A 81 -6.98 15.06 9.21
C VAL A 81 -5.90 15.48 10.19
#